data_AF-A0A7J6RY04-F1
#
_entry.id   AF-A0A7J6RY04-F1
#
_cell.length_a   1.000
_cell.length_b   1.000
_cell.length_c   1.000
_cell.angle_alpha   90.00
_cell.angle_beta   90.00
_cell.angle_gamma   90.00
#
_symmetry.space_group_name_H-M   'P 1'
#
loop_
_entity.id
_entity.type
_entity.pdbx_description
1 polymer ?
#
loop_
_entity_poly.entity_id
_entity_poly.type
_entity_poly.pdbx_seq_one_letter_code
_entity_poly.pdbx_strand_id
1 'polypeptide(L)'
;GDSAKALAVAGLGVIGRDKYGVFPLRGKVLNVREASYKQTVDNKEIQAILKIIGLEPRKAYDGVKGLRYGSIMVMTDQDLDGSHIKGLLINLVHHWWPGLLQTRGFMKEFVTPIVKCVKGRRELSFFTLTEYEEWKRINNDGKGWKIKYYKGLGTSTSKEAKEYFSQITKHSLSFDYRDGDDGEAIDMAFNKKRADDRKEWINGYADGDCVDHSKTSLRYLDFINKELVQFSKYDVMRSIPSMVDGFKPSQRKVLFCALKRNLKSDTKVAQFVGYVSEHSAYHHGEQSLESCIVGMAQDFIGSNNLNLLFPSGQFGTRLQGGKDAASGRYIYTRMSKYTRTIFHPDDDDVLEYLTEEGQNIEPKWYCPIIPMVLVNGAEGIGTGWSTNVLSYDPREIINLLRALIR
;
A
#
# COMPACT_ATOMS: atom_id res chain seq x y z
N GLY A 1 -8.62 9.43 -6.31
CA GLY A 1 -9.63 9.65 -5.26
C GLY A 1 -10.18 11.07 -5.31
N ASP A 2 -11.34 11.30 -4.70
CA ASP A 2 -11.99 12.63 -4.68
C ASP A 2 -11.25 13.66 -3.80
N SER A 3 -10.54 13.21 -2.76
CA SER A 3 -9.65 14.06 -1.95
C SER A 3 -8.55 14.72 -2.80
N ALA A 4 -7.85 13.93 -3.61
CA ALA A 4 -6.84 14.42 -4.55
C ALA A 4 -7.43 15.37 -5.60
N LYS A 5 -8.64 15.07 -6.10
CA LYS A 5 -9.37 15.98 -7.01
C LYS A 5 -9.64 17.34 -6.37
N ALA A 6 -10.03 17.38 -5.10
CA ALA A 6 -10.25 18.64 -4.40
C ALA A 6 -8.97 19.49 -4.33
N LEU A 7 -7.82 18.85 -4.05
CA LEU A 7 -6.50 19.51 -4.09
C LEU A 7 -6.21 20.08 -5.48
N ALA A 8 -6.39 19.28 -6.53
CA ALA A 8 -6.15 19.70 -7.90
C ALA A 8 -7.07 20.85 -8.32
N VAL A 9 -8.37 20.79 -7.99
CA VAL A 9 -9.34 21.86 -8.30
C VAL A 9 -8.99 23.16 -7.57
N ALA A 10 -8.49 23.10 -6.33
CA ALA A 10 -7.98 24.28 -5.64
C ALA A 10 -6.76 24.88 -6.34
N GLY A 11 -5.86 24.03 -6.83
CA GLY A 11 -4.69 24.41 -7.63
C GLY A 11 -5.05 25.05 -8.98
N LEU A 12 -6.11 24.57 -9.65
CA LEU A 12 -6.63 25.19 -10.88
C LEU A 12 -7.08 26.64 -10.69
N GLY A 13 -7.43 27.04 -9.47
CA GLY A 13 -7.70 28.43 -9.15
C GLY A 13 -6.52 29.37 -9.34
N VAL A 14 -5.29 28.83 -9.45
CA VAL A 14 -4.05 29.59 -9.67
C VAL A 14 -3.62 29.54 -11.13
N ILE A 15 -3.58 28.35 -11.73
CA ILE A 15 -3.04 28.13 -13.08
C ILE A 15 -4.08 28.26 -14.21
N GLY A 16 -5.35 28.48 -13.84
CA GLY A 16 -6.46 28.55 -14.78
C GLY A 16 -7.02 27.18 -15.18
N ARG A 17 -8.13 27.20 -15.93
CA ARG A 17 -8.87 25.98 -16.34
C ARG A 17 -8.80 25.69 -17.85
N ASP A 18 -8.26 26.61 -18.64
CA ASP A 18 -8.24 26.48 -20.11
C ASP A 18 -7.36 25.32 -20.58
N LYS A 19 -6.25 25.07 -19.88
CA LYS A 19 -5.24 24.06 -20.26
C LYS A 19 -5.25 22.81 -19.37
N TYR A 20 -6.08 22.77 -18.33
CA TYR A 20 -6.02 21.74 -17.29
C TYR A 20 -7.40 21.20 -16.95
N GLY A 21 -7.57 19.89 -17.17
CA GLY A 21 -8.73 19.12 -16.70
C GLY A 21 -8.35 18.22 -15.52
N VAL A 22 -9.33 17.85 -14.69
CA VAL A 22 -9.11 16.96 -13.52
C VAL A 22 -10.12 15.82 -13.56
N PHE A 23 -9.63 14.59 -13.41
CA PHE A 23 -10.44 13.38 -13.35
C PHE A 23 -10.00 12.50 -12.16
N PRO A 24 -10.90 12.15 -11.22
CA PRO A 24 -10.54 11.34 -10.06
C PRO A 24 -10.55 9.85 -10.40
N LEU A 25 -9.41 9.18 -10.20
CA LEU A 25 -9.37 7.72 -10.29
C LEU A 25 -10.09 7.03 -9.11
N ARG A 26 -10.82 5.96 -9.41
CA ARG A 26 -11.46 5.08 -8.42
C ARG A 26 -10.60 3.85 -8.13
N GLY A 27 -9.76 3.95 -7.10
CA GLY A 27 -8.89 2.85 -6.67
C GLY A 27 -7.80 2.50 -7.69
N LYS A 28 -7.40 1.23 -7.71
CA LYS A 28 -6.36 0.72 -8.60
C LYS A 28 -6.90 0.55 -10.02
N VAL A 29 -6.13 1.00 -11.01
CA VAL A 29 -6.45 0.82 -12.43
C VAL A 29 -6.31 -0.67 -12.78
N LEU A 30 -7.21 -1.19 -13.61
CA LEU A 30 -7.17 -2.57 -14.06
C LEU A 30 -5.89 -2.84 -14.87
N ASN A 31 -5.17 -3.92 -14.55
CA ASN A 31 -4.02 -4.36 -15.34
C ASN A 31 -4.50 -4.90 -16.70
N VAL A 32 -4.38 -4.09 -17.75
CA VAL A 32 -4.88 -4.42 -19.09
C VAL A 32 -4.10 -5.52 -19.81
N ARG A 33 -2.87 -5.85 -19.40
CA ARG A 33 -2.10 -6.96 -19.98
C ARG A 33 -2.69 -8.32 -19.64
N GLU A 34 -3.39 -8.39 -18.52
CA GLU A 34 -3.94 -9.63 -17.98
C GLU A 34 -5.47 -9.70 -18.13
N ALA A 35 -6.11 -8.55 -18.34
CA ALA A 35 -7.53 -8.44 -18.51
C ALA A 35 -7.98 -9.00 -19.87
N SER A 36 -9.06 -9.77 -19.84
CA SER A 36 -9.79 -10.11 -21.06
C SER A 36 -10.37 -8.86 -21.72
N TYR A 37 -10.61 -8.93 -23.03
CA TYR A 37 -11.24 -7.85 -23.78
C TYR A 37 -12.55 -7.39 -23.13
N LYS A 38 -13.38 -8.34 -22.65
CA LYS A 38 -14.63 -8.05 -21.95
C LYS A 38 -14.41 -7.24 -20.67
N GLN A 39 -13.48 -7.67 -19.81
CA GLN A 39 -13.16 -6.97 -18.55
C GLN A 39 -12.74 -5.52 -18.80
N THR A 40 -11.97 -5.31 -19.87
CA THR A 40 -11.51 -3.99 -20.29
C THR A 40 -12.64 -3.09 -20.80
N VAL A 41 -13.52 -3.62 -21.64
CA VAL A 41 -14.68 -2.87 -22.18
C VAL A 41 -15.68 -2.52 -21.08
N ASP A 42 -15.94 -3.47 -20.17
CA ASP A 42 -16.87 -3.29 -19.06
C ASP A 42 -16.29 -2.38 -17.95
N ASN A 43 -14.98 -2.09 -17.98
CA ASN A 43 -14.33 -1.22 -17.01
C ASN A 43 -14.62 0.27 -17.27
N LYS A 44 -15.57 0.82 -16.50
CA LYS A 44 -16.00 2.23 -16.60
C LYS A 44 -14.86 3.24 -16.44
N GLU A 45 -13.85 2.92 -15.63
CA GLU A 45 -12.72 3.82 -15.35
C GLU A 45 -11.84 3.99 -16.59
N ILE A 46 -11.45 2.87 -17.20
CA ILE A 46 -10.72 2.87 -18.47
C ILE A 46 -11.54 3.59 -19.54
N GLN A 47 -12.81 3.25 -19.70
CA GLN A 47 -13.67 3.91 -20.70
C GLN A 47 -13.77 5.43 -20.50
N ALA A 48 -13.76 5.91 -19.26
CA ALA A 48 -13.74 7.34 -18.98
C ALA A 48 -12.40 7.97 -19.41
N ILE A 49 -11.27 7.34 -19.09
CA ILE A 49 -9.93 7.80 -19.52
C ILE A 49 -9.87 7.90 -21.05
N LEU A 50 -10.33 6.86 -21.77
CA LEU A 50 -10.35 6.84 -23.23
C LEU A 50 -11.11 8.03 -23.80
N LYS A 51 -12.34 8.24 -23.32
CA LYS A 51 -13.23 9.30 -23.80
C LYS A 51 -12.70 10.70 -23.46
N ILE A 52 -12.13 10.87 -22.27
CA ILE A 52 -11.61 12.17 -21.82
C ILE A 52 -10.42 12.59 -22.69
N ILE A 53 -9.49 11.68 -22.95
CA ILE A 53 -8.26 11.97 -23.70
C ILE A 53 -8.52 11.92 -25.22
N GLY A 54 -9.53 11.17 -25.68
CA GLY A 54 -9.78 10.92 -27.10
C GLY A 54 -8.94 9.77 -27.65
N LEU A 55 -8.71 8.74 -26.83
CA LEU A 55 -7.96 7.55 -27.21
C LEU A 55 -8.89 6.47 -27.76
N GLU A 56 -8.46 5.84 -28.84
CA GLU A 56 -9.17 4.74 -29.49
C GLU A 56 -8.38 3.43 -29.30
N PRO A 57 -9.02 2.35 -28.82
CA PRO A 57 -8.37 1.04 -28.79
C PRO A 57 -7.92 0.63 -30.20
N ARG A 58 -6.71 0.06 -30.32
CA ARG A 58 -6.09 -0.44 -31.57
C ARG A 58 -5.63 0.61 -32.59
N LYS A 59 -5.85 1.90 -32.35
CA LYS A 59 -5.26 2.96 -33.17
C LYS A 59 -3.81 3.20 -32.73
N ALA A 60 -2.87 3.22 -33.67
CA ALA A 60 -1.50 3.62 -33.37
C ALA A 60 -1.42 5.16 -33.28
N TYR A 61 -0.62 5.65 -32.33
CA TYR A 61 -0.35 7.08 -32.15
C TYR A 61 1.17 7.28 -32.11
N ASP A 62 1.65 8.22 -32.93
CA ASP A 62 3.04 8.68 -33.04
C ASP A 62 3.26 10.04 -32.36
N GLY A 63 2.20 10.59 -31.76
CA GLY A 63 2.18 11.88 -31.09
C GLY A 63 0.80 12.21 -30.54
N VAL A 64 0.64 13.46 -30.08
CA VAL A 64 -0.58 13.92 -29.39
C VAL A 64 -1.60 14.59 -30.32
N LYS A 65 -1.30 14.69 -31.62
CA LYS A 65 -2.17 15.37 -32.58
C LYS A 65 -3.50 14.62 -32.70
N GLY A 66 -4.61 15.36 -32.52
CA GLY A 66 -5.97 14.81 -32.56
C GLY A 66 -6.48 14.26 -31.22
N LEU A 67 -5.63 14.21 -30.18
CA LEU A 67 -6.08 13.97 -28.81
C LEU A 67 -6.70 15.24 -28.22
N ARG A 68 -7.65 15.06 -27.29
CA ARG A 68 -8.30 16.15 -26.54
C ARG A 68 -7.36 16.79 -25.52
N TYR A 69 -6.38 16.03 -25.02
CA TYR A 69 -5.34 16.49 -24.12
C TYR A 69 -3.97 16.02 -24.62
N GLY A 70 -2.97 16.92 -24.59
CA GLY A 70 -1.60 16.62 -25.01
C GLY A 70 -0.70 16.04 -23.91
N SER A 71 -1.17 16.03 -22.66
CA SER A 71 -0.44 15.45 -21.53
C SER A 71 -1.40 14.85 -20.52
N ILE A 72 -0.95 13.80 -19.85
CA ILE A 72 -1.54 13.18 -18.66
C ILE A 72 -0.61 13.47 -17.50
N MET A 73 -1.09 14.17 -16.47
CA MET A 73 -0.37 14.37 -15.23
C MET A 73 -1.01 13.49 -14.15
N VAL A 74 -0.25 12.52 -13.66
CA VAL A 74 -0.68 11.58 -12.62
C VAL A 74 -0.42 12.20 -11.26
N MET A 75 -1.47 12.30 -10.44
CA MET A 75 -1.42 12.88 -9.11
C MET A 75 -1.94 11.86 -8.11
N THR A 76 -1.02 11.24 -7.37
CA THR A 76 -1.29 10.20 -6.36
C THR A 76 -0.74 10.63 -5.01
N ASP A 77 -1.22 9.97 -3.96
CA ASP A 77 -0.58 10.01 -2.65
C ASP A 77 0.90 9.60 -2.82
N GLN A 78 1.77 10.23 -2.05
CA GLN A 78 3.22 9.94 -2.08
C GLN A 78 3.50 8.77 -1.13
N ASP A 79 2.81 7.67 -1.42
CA ASP A 79 2.93 6.38 -0.77
C ASP A 79 3.15 5.28 -1.83
N LEU A 80 3.43 4.09 -1.34
CA LEU A 80 3.77 2.95 -2.20
C LEU A 80 2.59 2.54 -3.09
N ASP A 81 1.34 2.62 -2.62
CA ASP A 81 0.17 2.29 -3.42
C ASP A 81 -0.07 3.35 -4.53
N GLY A 82 0.33 4.60 -4.31
CA GLY A 82 0.40 5.66 -5.31
C GLY A 82 1.38 5.34 -6.43
N SER A 83 2.60 4.87 -6.11
CA SER A 83 3.58 4.39 -7.09
C SER A 83 3.02 3.27 -7.95
N HIS A 84 2.25 2.34 -7.36
CA HIS A 84 1.58 1.29 -8.12
C HIS A 84 0.51 1.82 -9.07
N ILE A 85 -0.30 2.81 -8.64
CA ILE A 85 -1.28 3.48 -9.52
C ILE A 85 -0.59 4.17 -10.70
N LYS A 86 0.53 4.87 -10.46
CA LYS A 86 1.36 5.47 -11.52
C LYS A 86 1.81 4.39 -12.51
N GLY A 87 2.36 3.29 -12.02
CA GLY A 87 2.79 2.16 -12.84
C GLY A 87 1.67 1.52 -13.67
N LEU A 88 0.47 1.35 -13.10
CA LEU A 88 -0.68 0.79 -13.82
C LEU A 88 -1.16 1.69 -14.97
N LEU A 89 -1.11 3.02 -14.80
CA LEU A 89 -1.41 3.97 -15.89
C LEU A 89 -0.34 3.96 -16.98
N ILE A 90 0.94 3.91 -16.59
CA ILE A 90 2.05 3.76 -17.54
C ILE A 90 1.89 2.46 -18.32
N ASN A 91 1.55 1.36 -17.63
CA ASN A 91 1.27 0.07 -18.23
C ASN A 91 0.10 0.10 -19.22
N LEU A 92 -1.00 0.78 -18.86
CA LEU A 92 -2.15 0.98 -19.75
C LEU A 92 -1.73 1.62 -21.07
N VAL A 93 -0.99 2.73 -21.00
CA VAL A 93 -0.50 3.44 -22.20
C VAL A 93 0.53 2.59 -22.94
N HIS A 94 1.49 1.96 -22.25
CA HIS A 94 2.50 1.10 -22.85
C HIS A 94 1.89 -0.07 -23.63
N HIS A 95 0.83 -0.68 -23.08
CA HIS A 95 0.24 -1.89 -23.66
C HIS A 95 -0.53 -1.61 -24.95
N TRP A 96 -1.25 -0.48 -25.04
CA TRP A 96 -2.07 -0.18 -26.21
C TRP A 96 -1.49 0.86 -27.15
N TRP A 97 -0.72 1.81 -26.63
CA TRP A 97 -0.18 2.94 -27.40
C TRP A 97 1.28 3.24 -27.00
N PRO A 98 2.21 2.30 -27.19
CA PRO A 98 3.61 2.50 -26.80
C PRO A 98 4.24 3.75 -27.43
N GLY A 99 3.83 4.15 -28.65
CA GLY A 99 4.30 5.38 -29.30
C GLY A 99 3.98 6.68 -28.54
N LEU A 100 2.93 6.69 -27.71
CA LEU A 100 2.63 7.85 -26.85
C LEU A 100 3.64 8.02 -25.73
N LEU A 101 4.23 6.93 -25.20
CA LEU A 101 5.26 7.04 -24.17
C LEU A 101 6.57 7.63 -24.71
N GLN A 102 6.82 7.47 -26.01
CA GLN A 102 7.94 8.09 -26.72
C GLN A 102 7.74 9.60 -26.93
N THR A 103 6.50 10.10 -26.81
CA THR A 103 6.22 11.53 -26.91
C THR A 103 6.59 12.24 -25.62
N ARG A 104 7.67 13.04 -25.67
CA ARG A 104 8.19 13.77 -24.51
C ARG A 104 7.10 14.63 -23.84
N GLY A 105 6.92 14.44 -22.53
CA GLY A 105 5.94 15.19 -21.75
C GLY A 105 4.49 14.74 -21.94
N PHE A 106 4.23 13.62 -22.62
CA PHE A 106 2.90 13.02 -22.63
C PHE A 106 2.51 12.51 -21.24
N MET A 107 3.36 11.70 -20.60
CA MET A 107 3.18 11.30 -19.20
C MET A 107 3.98 12.22 -18.28
N LYS A 108 3.34 12.70 -17.22
CA LYS A 108 3.93 13.47 -16.13
C LYS A 108 3.43 12.94 -14.81
N GLU A 109 4.18 13.20 -13.74
CA GLU A 109 3.69 13.05 -12.38
C GLU A 109 3.67 14.39 -11.67
N PHE A 110 2.77 14.51 -10.70
CA PHE A 110 2.72 15.62 -9.75
C PHE A 110 3.21 15.13 -8.39
N VAL A 111 4.22 15.80 -7.86
CA VAL A 111 4.91 15.36 -6.63
C VAL A 111 4.74 16.41 -5.53
N THR A 112 4.32 15.95 -4.35
CA THR A 112 4.20 16.77 -3.14
C THR A 112 5.28 16.37 -2.13
N PRO A 113 5.71 17.27 -1.24
CA PRO A 113 6.59 16.90 -0.14
C PRO A 113 5.93 15.82 0.73
N ILE A 114 6.71 14.84 1.17
CA ILE A 114 6.26 13.78 2.09
C ILE A 114 6.44 14.16 3.56
N VAL A 115 7.40 15.04 3.85
CA VAL A 115 7.69 15.52 5.21
C VAL A 115 7.95 17.02 5.15
N LYS A 116 7.32 17.76 6.05
CA LYS A 116 7.65 19.16 6.29
C LYS A 116 8.12 19.37 7.72
N CYS A 117 9.24 20.08 7.85
CA CYS A 117 9.83 20.46 9.13
C CYS A 117 9.74 21.97 9.29
N VAL A 118 9.12 22.44 10.37
CA VAL A 118 8.95 23.87 10.65
C VAL A 118 9.65 24.26 11.96
N LYS A 119 10.47 25.32 11.93
CA LYS A 119 11.10 25.93 13.12
C LYS A 119 11.09 27.46 12.98
N GLY A 120 10.21 28.11 13.74
CA GLY A 120 10.00 29.56 13.64
C GLY A 120 9.50 29.94 12.25
N ARG A 121 10.31 30.72 11.51
CA ARG A 121 10.02 31.12 10.12
C ARG A 121 10.64 30.20 9.05
N ARG A 122 11.45 29.21 9.45
CA ARG A 122 12.09 28.28 8.51
C ARG A 122 11.16 27.10 8.28
N GLU A 123 10.90 26.80 7.01
CA GLU A 123 10.18 25.61 6.54
C GLU A 123 11.09 24.84 5.59
N LEU A 124 11.26 23.54 5.87
CA LEU A 124 11.98 22.60 5.02
C LEU A 124 10.98 21.55 4.53
N SER A 125 11.05 21.23 3.25
CA SER A 125 10.22 20.22 2.60
C SER A 125 11.11 19.14 2.02
N PHE A 126 10.78 17.88 2.31
CA PHE A 126 11.50 16.70 1.83
C PHE A 126 10.57 15.88 0.94
N PHE A 127 11.09 15.39 -0.18
CA PHE A 127 10.31 14.62 -1.16
C PHE A 127 10.55 13.12 -1.05
N THR A 128 11.63 12.71 -0.36
CA THR A 128 11.89 11.30 -0.03
C THR A 128 12.15 11.12 1.46
N LEU A 129 11.86 9.92 1.99
CA LEU A 129 12.10 9.62 3.41
C LEU A 129 13.61 9.57 3.67
N THR A 130 14.38 9.09 2.70
CA THR A 130 15.84 9.05 2.74
C THR A 130 16.43 10.44 2.96
N GLU A 131 16.01 11.45 2.18
CA GLU A 131 16.44 12.84 2.37
C GLU A 131 16.11 13.38 3.76
N TYR A 132 14.90 13.08 4.23
CA TYR A 132 14.45 13.52 5.55
C TYR A 132 15.23 12.86 6.68
N GLU A 133 15.45 11.55 6.65
CA GLU A 133 16.18 10.83 7.69
C GLU A 133 17.65 11.23 7.72
N GLU A 134 18.29 11.45 6.55
CA GLU A 134 19.66 11.96 6.51
C GLU A 134 19.75 13.38 7.08
N TRP A 135 18.80 14.26 6.73
CA TRP A 135 18.70 15.58 7.34
C TRP A 135 18.51 15.49 8.86
N LYS A 136 17.62 14.61 9.32
CA LYS A 136 17.30 14.45 10.74
C LYS A 136 18.53 14.00 11.53
N ARG A 137 19.26 13.00 11.02
CA ARG A 137 20.50 12.45 11.60
C ARG A 137 21.56 13.52 11.84
N ILE A 138 21.74 14.43 10.88
CA ILE A 138 22.75 15.51 10.97
C ILE A 138 22.22 16.78 11.65
N ASN A 139 20.93 16.85 12.01
CA ASN A 139 20.29 18.01 12.64
C ASN A 139 19.70 17.71 14.03
N ASN A 140 20.50 17.07 14.91
CA ASN A 140 20.14 16.79 16.30
C ASN A 140 18.78 16.05 16.42
N ASP A 141 18.60 15.02 15.59
CA ASP A 141 17.38 14.22 15.47
C ASP A 141 16.10 15.03 15.22
N GLY A 142 16.23 16.21 14.60
CA GLY A 142 15.12 17.12 14.34
C GLY A 142 14.60 17.82 15.61
N LYS A 143 15.32 17.77 16.74
CA LYS A 143 14.87 18.35 18.00
C LYS A 143 14.61 19.86 17.87
N GLY A 144 13.42 20.28 18.31
CA GLY A 144 12.97 21.67 18.22
C GLY A 144 12.36 22.06 16.86
N TRP A 145 12.20 21.10 15.95
CA TRP A 145 11.38 21.25 14.75
C TRP A 145 10.01 20.61 14.96
N LYS A 146 8.97 21.24 14.43
CA LYS A 146 7.65 20.61 14.28
C LYS A 146 7.66 19.83 12.97
N ILE A 147 7.64 18.51 13.07
CA ILE A 147 7.67 17.59 11.94
C ILE A 147 6.24 17.14 11.64
N LYS A 148 5.85 17.19 10.37
CA LYS A 148 4.55 16.70 9.91
C LYS A 148 4.72 15.85 8.65
N TYR A 149 4.14 14.67 8.65
CA TYR A 149 4.12 13.73 7.53
C TYR A 149 2.91 14.00 6.62
N TYR A 150 3.11 13.93 5.31
CA TYR A 150 2.15 14.24 4.24
C TYR A 150 1.96 13.02 3.32
N LYS A 151 1.62 11.86 3.89
CA LYS A 151 1.42 10.61 3.13
C LYS A 151 0.27 10.73 2.12
N GLY A 152 -0.88 11.26 2.56
CA GLY A 152 -2.04 11.51 1.71
C GLY A 152 -2.08 12.94 1.16
N LEU A 153 -2.50 13.09 -0.11
CA LEU A 153 -2.75 14.38 -0.75
C LEU A 153 -3.82 15.20 -0.01
N GLY A 154 -4.76 14.52 0.67
CA GLY A 154 -5.77 15.15 1.51
C GLY A 154 -5.21 15.86 2.75
N THR A 155 -3.96 15.58 3.15
CA THR A 155 -3.29 16.23 4.29
C THR A 155 -2.86 17.66 3.97
N SER A 156 -2.69 17.97 2.68
CA SER A 156 -2.34 19.30 2.20
C SER A 156 -3.56 20.22 2.20
N THR A 157 -3.39 21.42 2.71
CA THR A 157 -4.43 22.45 2.73
C THR A 157 -4.64 23.06 1.33
N SER A 158 -5.79 23.69 1.10
CA SER A 158 -6.01 24.44 -0.15
C SER A 158 -5.03 25.59 -0.36
N LYS A 159 -4.43 26.13 0.72
CA LYS A 159 -3.38 27.14 0.62
C LYS A 159 -2.09 26.54 0.05
N GLU A 160 -1.66 25.41 0.61
CA GLU A 160 -0.49 24.67 0.12
C GLU A 160 -0.72 24.19 -1.31
N ALA A 161 -1.93 23.73 -1.66
CA ALA A 161 -2.28 23.39 -3.03
C ALA A 161 -2.01 24.56 -3.99
N LYS A 162 -2.45 25.78 -3.64
CA LYS A 162 -2.21 26.97 -4.46
C LYS A 162 -0.71 27.29 -4.57
N GLU A 163 0.06 27.09 -3.50
CA GLU A 163 1.52 27.27 -3.49
C GLU A 163 2.25 26.24 -4.36
N TYR A 164 1.83 24.98 -4.35
CA TYR A 164 2.39 23.95 -5.22
C TYR A 164 2.10 24.24 -6.69
N PHE A 165 0.86 24.63 -6.99
CA PHE A 165 0.43 24.91 -8.37
C PHE A 165 1.01 26.22 -8.91
N SER A 166 1.30 27.23 -8.07
CA SER A 166 2.05 28.41 -8.51
C SER A 166 3.50 28.08 -8.92
N GLN A 167 4.03 26.97 -8.40
CA GLN A 167 5.36 26.43 -8.71
C GLN A 167 5.26 25.05 -9.39
N ILE A 168 4.26 24.85 -10.25
CA ILE A 168 3.96 23.55 -10.87
C ILE A 168 5.16 22.90 -11.57
N THR A 169 6.10 23.68 -12.09
CA THR A 169 7.34 23.19 -12.72
C THR A 169 8.28 22.50 -11.74
N LYS A 170 8.27 22.89 -10.46
CA LYS A 170 9.03 22.21 -9.39
C LYS A 170 8.30 20.97 -8.86
N HIS A 171 6.98 20.96 -8.97
CA HIS A 171 6.12 19.88 -8.52
C HIS A 171 5.75 18.91 -9.65
N SER A 172 6.41 18.98 -10.81
CA SER A 172 6.13 18.13 -11.95
C SER A 172 7.39 17.53 -12.52
N LEU A 173 7.43 16.19 -12.57
CA LEU A 173 8.41 15.45 -13.36
C LEU A 173 7.76 14.93 -14.63
N SER A 174 8.45 15.08 -15.76
CA SER A 174 8.05 14.46 -17.02
C SER A 174 8.72 13.10 -17.18
N PHE A 175 7.97 12.10 -17.62
CA PHE A 175 8.57 10.80 -17.91
C PHE A 175 9.30 10.83 -19.26
N ASP A 176 10.49 10.25 -19.29
CA ASP A 176 11.33 10.14 -20.50
C ASP A 176 11.47 8.67 -20.91
N TYR A 177 11.07 8.37 -22.15
CA TYR A 177 11.36 7.09 -22.81
C TYR A 177 12.62 7.25 -23.66
N ARG A 178 13.62 6.41 -23.45
CA ARG A 178 14.94 6.51 -24.10
C ARG A 178 15.17 5.39 -25.10
N ASP A 179 14.87 4.15 -24.71
CA ASP A 179 15.22 2.96 -25.49
C ASP A 179 14.32 1.76 -25.16
N GLY A 180 14.66 0.57 -25.67
CA GLY A 180 13.90 -0.66 -25.45
C GLY A 180 13.83 -1.11 -23.99
N ASP A 181 14.81 -0.75 -23.16
CA ASP A 181 14.88 -1.20 -21.77
C ASP A 181 13.74 -0.63 -20.93
N ASP A 182 13.25 0.56 -21.28
CA ASP A 182 12.10 1.19 -20.64
C ASP A 182 10.83 0.35 -20.84
N GLY A 183 10.59 -0.10 -22.08
CA GLY A 183 9.46 -0.97 -22.41
C GLY A 183 9.57 -2.36 -21.77
N GLU A 184 10.78 -2.93 -21.77
CA GLU A 184 11.08 -4.22 -21.16
C GLU A 184 10.85 -4.21 -19.64
N ALA A 185 11.27 -3.15 -18.95
CA ALA A 185 11.03 -2.98 -17.51
C ALA A 185 9.52 -2.85 -17.19
N ILE A 186 8.77 -2.11 -18.01
CA ILE A 186 7.31 -2.01 -17.85
C ILE A 186 6.64 -3.37 -18.09
N ASP A 187 7.08 -4.13 -19.10
CA ASP A 187 6.53 -5.47 -19.33
C ASP A 187 6.81 -6.42 -18.16
N MET A 188 8.07 -6.48 -17.69
CA MET A 188 8.48 -7.28 -16.53
C MET A 188 7.60 -7.00 -15.29
N ALA A 189 7.34 -5.72 -15.01
CA ALA A 189 6.58 -5.31 -13.85
C ALA A 189 5.09 -5.75 -13.88
N PHE A 190 4.46 -5.83 -15.06
CA PHE A 190 2.99 -6.01 -15.18
C PHE A 190 2.54 -7.25 -15.96
N ASN A 191 3.47 -8.03 -16.52
CA ASN A 191 3.15 -9.24 -17.27
C ASN A 191 3.09 -10.47 -16.34
N LYS A 192 1.91 -11.11 -16.23
CA LYS A 192 1.74 -12.34 -15.41
C LYS A 192 2.75 -13.44 -15.69
N LYS A 193 3.27 -13.53 -16.92
CA LYS A 193 4.20 -14.61 -17.32
C LYS A 193 5.62 -14.41 -16.80
N ARG A 194 5.92 -13.24 -16.24
CA ARG A 194 7.25 -12.83 -15.80
C ARG A 194 7.38 -12.80 -14.28
N ALA A 195 6.75 -13.78 -13.63
CA ALA A 195 6.77 -13.87 -12.18
C ALA A 195 8.20 -14.12 -11.64
N ASP A 196 8.98 -14.99 -12.30
CA ASP A 196 10.35 -15.30 -11.86
C ASP A 196 11.29 -14.11 -12.06
N ASP A 197 11.19 -13.39 -13.17
CA ASP A 197 11.94 -12.15 -13.42
C ASP A 197 11.66 -11.11 -12.33
N ARG A 198 10.40 -10.99 -11.88
CA ARG A 198 10.06 -10.11 -10.76
C ARG A 198 10.72 -10.54 -9.45
N LYS A 199 10.90 -11.85 -9.22
CA LYS A 199 11.59 -12.33 -8.01
C LYS A 199 13.05 -11.90 -8.01
N GLU A 200 13.74 -12.09 -9.13
CA GLU A 200 15.13 -11.64 -9.29
C GLU A 200 15.24 -10.12 -9.14
N TRP A 201 14.35 -9.38 -9.80
CA TRP A 201 14.28 -7.93 -9.73
C TRP A 201 14.09 -7.39 -8.31
N ILE A 202 13.14 -7.94 -7.56
CA ILE A 202 12.85 -7.50 -6.19
C ILE A 202 13.97 -7.89 -5.23
N ASN A 203 14.60 -9.06 -5.42
CA ASN A 203 15.74 -9.50 -4.62
C ASN A 203 17.02 -8.72 -4.94
N GLY A 204 17.17 -8.22 -6.17
CA GLY A 204 18.30 -7.40 -6.61
C GLY A 204 18.22 -5.94 -6.17
N TYR A 205 17.10 -5.49 -5.60
CA TYR A 205 16.92 -4.12 -5.15
C TYR A 205 17.76 -3.81 -3.89
N ALA A 206 18.64 -2.83 -3.99
CA ALA A 206 19.41 -2.31 -2.86
C ALA A 206 18.59 -1.26 -2.09
N ASP A 207 18.42 -1.48 -0.78
CA ASP A 207 17.70 -0.53 0.08
C ASP A 207 18.35 0.86 0.05
N GLY A 208 17.54 1.89 -0.20
CA GLY A 208 17.97 3.28 -0.29
C GLY A 208 18.14 3.80 -1.72
N ASP A 209 18.17 2.93 -2.75
CA ASP A 209 18.14 3.39 -4.15
C ASP A 209 16.74 3.92 -4.49
N CYS A 210 16.61 5.24 -4.58
CA CYS A 210 15.33 5.93 -4.74
C CYS A 210 15.38 6.97 -5.87
N VAL A 211 14.20 7.38 -6.32
CA VAL A 211 14.07 8.41 -7.35
C VAL A 211 14.52 9.76 -6.80
N ASP A 212 15.39 10.41 -7.56
CA ASP A 212 15.83 11.79 -7.32
C ASP A 212 14.78 12.78 -7.83
N HIS A 213 13.94 13.26 -6.90
CA HIS A 213 12.85 14.19 -7.18
C HIS A 213 13.31 15.65 -7.36
N SER A 214 14.62 15.94 -7.26
CA SER A 214 15.16 17.27 -7.58
C SER A 214 15.23 17.54 -9.08
N LYS A 215 15.14 16.48 -9.89
CA LYS A 215 15.17 16.54 -11.36
C LYS A 215 13.81 16.95 -11.93
N THR A 216 13.82 17.43 -13.17
CA THR A 216 12.59 17.76 -13.91
C THR A 216 12.09 16.62 -14.79
N SER A 217 12.87 15.54 -14.91
CA SER A 217 12.48 14.36 -15.67
C SER A 217 12.92 13.06 -15.02
N LEU A 218 12.14 12.01 -15.28
CA LEU A 218 12.28 10.68 -14.71
C LEU A 218 12.20 9.64 -15.83
N ARG A 219 13.24 8.82 -15.98
CA ARG A 219 13.21 7.72 -16.95
C ARG A 219 12.23 6.64 -16.49
N TYR A 220 11.50 6.01 -17.40
CA TYR A 220 10.60 4.89 -17.04
C TYR A 220 11.35 3.74 -16.37
N LEU A 221 12.53 3.34 -16.87
CA LEU A 221 13.38 2.33 -16.23
C LEU A 221 13.73 2.68 -14.77
N ASP A 222 14.10 3.94 -14.51
CA ASP A 222 14.41 4.41 -13.15
C ASP A 222 13.16 4.41 -12.27
N PHE A 223 12.01 4.83 -12.78
CA PHE A 223 10.74 4.74 -12.05
C PHE A 223 10.41 3.30 -11.65
N ILE A 224 10.54 2.35 -12.58
CA ILE A 224 10.29 0.94 -12.28
C ILE A 224 11.28 0.47 -11.21
N ASN A 225 12.58 0.63 -11.44
CA ASN A 225 13.63 0.04 -10.60
C ASN A 225 13.94 0.77 -9.30
N LYS A 226 13.49 2.01 -9.11
CA LYS A 226 13.79 2.81 -7.91
C LYS A 226 12.56 3.25 -7.14
N GLU A 227 11.37 3.16 -7.73
CA GLU A 227 10.12 3.54 -7.06
C GLU A 227 9.11 2.39 -7.01
N LEU A 228 8.73 1.83 -8.16
CA LEU A 228 7.73 0.77 -8.21
C LEU A 228 8.21 -0.51 -7.49
N VAL A 229 9.50 -0.80 -7.52
CA VAL A 229 10.08 -1.94 -6.81
C VAL A 229 9.84 -1.86 -5.29
N GLN A 230 9.82 -0.65 -4.72
CA GLN A 230 9.56 -0.46 -3.28
C GLN A 230 8.14 -0.91 -2.93
N PHE A 231 7.17 -0.56 -3.79
CA PHE A 231 5.81 -1.08 -3.67
C PHE A 231 5.79 -2.60 -3.79
N SER A 232 6.46 -3.17 -4.79
CA SER A 232 6.47 -4.62 -5.01
C SER A 232 7.04 -5.38 -3.81
N LYS A 233 8.16 -4.90 -3.24
CA LYS A 233 8.77 -5.45 -2.02
C LYS A 233 7.81 -5.35 -0.84
N TYR A 234 7.21 -4.19 -0.64
CA TYR A 234 6.23 -3.96 0.43
C TYR A 234 4.97 -4.83 0.28
N ASP A 235 4.50 -5.03 -0.94
CA ASP A 235 3.35 -5.85 -1.26
C ASP A 235 3.59 -7.31 -0.91
N VAL A 236 4.80 -7.83 -1.12
CA VAL A 236 5.21 -9.15 -0.64
C VAL A 236 5.20 -9.19 0.89
N MET A 237 5.82 -8.21 1.55
CA MET A 237 5.88 -8.14 3.02
C MET A 237 4.50 -8.07 3.69
N ARG A 238 3.53 -7.37 3.10
CA ARG A 238 2.17 -7.27 3.66
C ARG A 238 1.28 -8.47 3.34
N SER A 239 1.57 -9.17 2.25
CA SER A 239 0.71 -10.24 1.73
C SER A 239 1.15 -11.63 2.15
N ILE A 240 2.45 -11.86 2.38
CA ILE A 240 3.01 -13.13 2.82
C ILE A 240 3.25 -13.06 4.35
N PRO A 241 2.75 -14.01 5.15
CA PRO A 241 2.95 -14.00 6.60
C PRO A 241 4.37 -14.46 6.98
N SER A 242 4.79 -14.11 8.19
CA SER A 242 6.01 -14.67 8.78
C SER A 242 5.78 -16.12 9.19
N MET A 243 6.79 -16.97 8.97
CA MET A 243 6.75 -18.36 9.42
C MET A 243 6.76 -18.52 10.94
N VAL A 244 7.21 -17.50 11.67
CA VAL A 244 7.39 -17.57 13.14
C VAL A 244 6.03 -17.51 13.85
N ASP A 245 5.23 -16.48 13.55
CA ASP A 245 3.91 -16.28 14.16
C ASP A 245 2.73 -16.63 13.25
N GLY A 246 2.96 -16.85 11.96
CA GLY A 246 1.91 -17.07 10.98
C GLY A 246 1.14 -15.79 10.61
N PHE A 247 1.62 -14.61 11.00
CA PHE A 247 0.90 -13.35 10.75
C PHE A 247 1.44 -12.56 9.58
N LYS A 248 0.49 -11.97 8.85
CA LYS A 248 0.71 -10.76 8.07
C LYS A 248 0.82 -9.55 9.01
N PRO A 249 1.50 -8.46 8.61
CA PRO A 249 1.64 -7.26 9.45
C PRO A 249 0.32 -6.72 10.02
N SER A 250 -0.77 -6.73 9.23
CA SER A 250 -2.09 -6.28 9.70
C SER A 250 -2.61 -7.12 10.87
N GLN A 251 -2.45 -8.45 10.83
CA GLN A 251 -2.88 -9.34 11.90
C GLN A 251 -2.02 -9.14 13.16
N ARG A 252 -0.72 -8.91 12.96
CA ARG A 252 0.22 -8.63 14.06
C ARG A 252 -0.09 -7.31 14.76
N LYS A 253 -0.42 -6.25 14.00
CA LYS A 253 -0.88 -4.96 14.52
C LYS A 253 -2.15 -5.10 15.39
N VAL A 254 -3.11 -5.90 14.92
CA VAL A 254 -4.34 -6.22 15.67
C VAL A 254 -4.00 -6.94 16.97
N LEU A 255 -3.17 -8.00 16.93
CA LEU A 255 -2.79 -8.74 18.13
C LEU A 255 -2.03 -7.85 19.11
N PHE A 256 -1.03 -7.10 18.65
CA PHE A 256 -0.26 -6.16 19.47
C PHE A 256 -1.17 -5.21 20.25
N CYS A 257 -2.17 -4.62 19.59
CA CYS A 257 -3.11 -3.73 20.24
C CYS A 257 -4.05 -4.45 21.22
N ALA A 258 -4.46 -5.69 20.91
CA ALA A 258 -5.25 -6.50 21.83
C ALA A 258 -4.47 -6.81 23.12
N LEU A 259 -3.18 -7.14 22.99
CA LEU A 259 -2.27 -7.40 24.09
C LEU A 259 -1.98 -6.13 24.90
N LYS A 260 -1.65 -5.02 24.23
CA LYS A 260 -1.35 -3.71 24.83
C LYS A 260 -2.50 -3.16 25.66
N ARG A 261 -3.74 -3.31 25.19
CA ARG A 261 -4.95 -2.89 25.94
C ARG A 261 -5.43 -3.93 26.95
N ASN A 262 -4.82 -5.11 26.97
CA ASN A 262 -5.27 -6.26 27.76
C ASN A 262 -6.77 -6.55 27.52
N LEU A 263 -7.15 -6.75 26.25
CA LEU A 263 -8.52 -6.85 25.76
C LEU A 263 -9.26 -8.10 26.27
N LYS A 264 -9.63 -8.10 27.56
CA LYS A 264 -10.33 -9.20 28.25
C LYS A 264 -11.85 -9.12 28.14
N SER A 265 -12.41 -7.91 28.09
CA SER A 265 -13.84 -7.67 27.98
C SER A 265 -14.24 -7.35 26.55
N ASP A 266 -15.48 -7.68 26.21
CA ASP A 266 -16.07 -7.42 24.90
C ASP A 266 -15.99 -5.93 24.56
N THR A 267 -15.39 -5.63 23.41
CA THR A 267 -15.29 -4.28 22.84
C THR A 267 -15.84 -4.32 21.42
N LYS A 268 -16.58 -3.28 21.02
CA LYS A 268 -17.10 -3.20 19.65
C LYS A 268 -15.95 -3.24 18.66
N VAL A 269 -16.09 -4.02 17.59
CA VAL A 269 -15.05 -4.12 16.55
C VAL A 269 -14.71 -2.74 15.98
N ALA A 270 -15.70 -1.90 15.68
CA ALA A 270 -15.47 -0.53 15.20
C ALA A 270 -14.65 0.34 16.17
N GLN A 271 -14.84 0.17 17.49
CA GLN A 271 -14.04 0.89 18.48
C GLN A 271 -12.62 0.35 18.55
N PHE A 272 -12.47 -0.98 18.41
CA PHE A 272 -11.17 -1.61 18.41
C PHE A 272 -10.36 -1.26 17.15
N VAL A 273 -11.00 -1.14 15.98
CA VAL A 273 -10.40 -0.64 14.74
C VAL A 273 -9.76 0.73 14.96
N GLY A 274 -10.48 1.69 15.55
CA GLY A 274 -9.92 3.02 15.85
C GLY A 274 -8.71 2.95 16.79
N TYR A 275 -8.79 2.11 17.84
CA TYR A 275 -7.68 1.90 18.76
C TYR A 275 -6.44 1.31 18.07
N VAL A 276 -6.62 0.29 17.23
CA VAL A 276 -5.52 -0.32 16.47
C VAL A 276 -4.91 0.69 15.50
N SER A 277 -5.75 1.44 14.78
CA SER A 277 -5.28 2.46 13.84
C SER A 277 -4.37 3.49 14.49
N GLU A 278 -4.73 3.96 15.68
CA GLU A 278 -3.96 4.91 16.49
C GLU A 278 -2.69 4.29 17.09
N HIS A 279 -2.80 3.08 17.66
CA HIS A 279 -1.74 2.53 18.51
C HIS A 279 -0.68 1.73 17.76
N SER A 280 -0.93 1.36 16.50
CA SER A 280 0.01 0.59 15.67
C SER A 280 0.39 1.29 14.36
N ALA A 281 0.13 2.60 14.21
CA ALA A 281 0.40 3.35 12.97
C ALA A 281 -0.13 2.62 11.70
N TYR A 282 -1.42 2.28 11.67
CA TYR A 282 -2.00 1.58 10.51
C TYR A 282 -2.41 2.56 9.41
N HIS A 283 -1.92 2.38 8.18
CA HIS A 283 -2.11 3.35 7.07
C HIS A 283 -3.07 2.91 5.96
N HIS A 284 -3.62 1.68 5.98
CA HIS A 284 -4.39 1.10 4.85
C HIS A 284 -5.91 1.24 4.97
N GLY A 285 -6.38 2.11 5.86
CA GLY A 285 -7.79 2.40 6.08
C GLY A 285 -8.51 1.41 7.00
N GLU A 286 -9.49 1.93 7.73
CA GLU A 286 -10.22 1.23 8.80
C GLU A 286 -11.02 0.01 8.31
N GLN A 287 -11.54 0.03 7.08
CA GLN A 287 -12.34 -1.08 6.54
C GLN A 287 -11.52 -2.37 6.32
N SER A 288 -10.27 -2.22 5.88
CA SER A 288 -9.34 -3.35 5.76
C SER A 288 -9.04 -3.95 7.14
N LEU A 289 -8.88 -3.07 8.14
CA LEU A 289 -8.60 -3.47 9.51
C LEU A 289 -9.79 -4.15 10.19
N GLU A 290 -11.01 -3.66 9.97
CA GLU A 290 -12.26 -4.31 10.39
C GLU A 290 -12.34 -5.73 9.83
N SER A 291 -12.08 -5.90 8.53
CA SER A 291 -12.08 -7.21 7.86
C SER A 291 -11.00 -8.14 8.45
N CYS A 292 -9.82 -7.60 8.78
CA CYS A 292 -8.74 -8.35 9.43
C CYS A 292 -9.14 -8.85 10.83
N ILE A 293 -9.75 -7.98 11.65
CA ILE A 293 -10.22 -8.33 13.00
C ILE A 293 -11.31 -9.41 12.93
N VAL A 294 -12.27 -9.25 12.01
CA VAL A 294 -13.32 -10.26 11.79
C VAL A 294 -12.71 -11.60 11.39
N GLY A 295 -11.80 -11.62 10.42
CA GLY A 295 -11.11 -12.84 9.98
C GLY A 295 -10.32 -13.53 11.09
N MET A 296 -9.66 -12.79 11.98
CA MET A 296 -8.94 -13.35 13.13
C MET A 296 -9.86 -13.94 14.21
N ALA A 297 -11.15 -13.56 14.21
CA ALA A 297 -12.13 -14.03 15.18
C ALA A 297 -13.00 -15.19 14.67
N GLN A 298 -13.11 -15.39 13.36
CA GLN A 298 -13.97 -16.42 12.75
C GLN A 298 -13.63 -17.85 13.18
N ASP A 299 -14.66 -18.62 13.51
CA ASP A 299 -14.57 -19.98 14.10
C ASP A 299 -15.43 -21.04 13.37
N PHE A 300 -15.90 -20.76 12.15
CA PHE A 300 -16.67 -21.73 11.37
C PHE A 300 -15.76 -22.79 10.70
N ILE A 301 -16.34 -23.94 10.32
CA ILE A 301 -15.59 -25.02 9.67
C ILE A 301 -14.92 -24.52 8.39
N GLY A 302 -13.59 -24.58 8.34
CA GLY A 302 -12.76 -24.09 7.24
C GLY A 302 -12.18 -22.68 7.45
N SER A 303 -12.38 -22.04 8.61
CA SER A 303 -11.64 -20.84 9.02
C SER A 303 -10.45 -21.19 9.92
N ASN A 304 -10.34 -20.61 11.12
CA ASN A 304 -9.23 -20.81 12.04
C ASN A 304 -9.46 -22.05 12.90
N ASN A 305 -8.47 -22.94 12.99
CA ASN A 305 -8.47 -24.03 13.98
C ASN A 305 -8.39 -23.49 15.41
N LEU A 306 -7.66 -22.37 15.61
CA LEU A 306 -7.59 -21.61 16.86
C LEU A 306 -7.70 -20.11 16.58
N ASN A 307 -8.91 -19.55 16.72
CA ASN A 307 -9.16 -18.12 16.61
C ASN A 307 -8.64 -17.36 17.84
N LEU A 308 -7.75 -16.39 17.65
CA LEU A 308 -7.10 -15.66 18.75
C LEU A 308 -7.95 -14.53 19.31
N LEU A 309 -8.95 -14.11 18.54
CA LEU A 309 -10.01 -13.22 18.96
C LEU A 309 -11.32 -14.01 19.06
N PHE A 310 -12.15 -13.65 20.03
CA PHE A 310 -13.43 -14.29 20.27
C PHE A 310 -14.54 -13.61 19.43
N PRO A 311 -15.37 -14.37 18.69
CA PRO A 311 -16.45 -13.82 17.87
C PRO A 311 -17.71 -13.58 18.72
N SER A 312 -17.80 -12.44 19.41
CA SER A 312 -18.99 -12.07 20.19
C SER A 312 -20.02 -11.35 19.29
N GLY A 313 -20.82 -12.14 18.58
CA GLY A 313 -21.82 -11.67 17.62
C GLY A 313 -21.77 -12.46 16.31
N GLN A 314 -22.30 -11.89 15.22
CA GLN A 314 -22.32 -12.52 13.90
C GLN A 314 -21.04 -12.18 13.11
N PHE A 315 -20.02 -13.04 13.21
CA PHE A 315 -18.73 -12.88 12.52
C PHE A 315 -18.67 -13.58 11.14
N GLY A 316 -19.84 -14.00 10.65
CA GLY A 316 -20.01 -14.69 9.38
C GLY A 316 -19.98 -16.20 9.57
N THR A 317 -20.48 -16.90 8.55
CA THR A 317 -20.69 -18.34 8.59
C THR A 317 -20.06 -19.02 7.39
N ARG A 318 -19.99 -20.35 7.45
CA ARG A 318 -19.54 -21.16 6.32
C ARG A 318 -20.39 -21.01 5.06
N LEU A 319 -21.64 -20.53 5.16
CA LEU A 319 -22.56 -20.43 4.02
C LEU A 319 -22.04 -19.45 2.96
N GLN A 320 -21.33 -18.40 3.38
CA GLN A 320 -20.70 -17.43 2.48
C GLN A 320 -19.21 -17.26 2.73
N GLY A 321 -18.57 -18.23 3.41
CA GLY A 321 -17.16 -18.15 3.78
C GLY A 321 -16.83 -16.91 4.60
N GLY A 322 -17.69 -16.54 5.54
CA GLY A 322 -17.51 -15.39 6.42
C GLY A 322 -17.92 -14.03 5.83
N LYS A 323 -18.32 -13.95 4.55
CA LYS A 323 -18.75 -12.69 3.91
C LYS A 323 -20.09 -12.16 4.41
N ASP A 324 -20.86 -13.00 5.09
CA ASP A 324 -22.12 -12.70 5.76
C ASP A 324 -21.92 -12.18 7.20
N ALA A 325 -20.71 -11.76 7.56
CA ALA A 325 -20.43 -11.08 8.82
C ALA A 325 -21.22 -9.76 8.93
N ALA A 326 -21.68 -9.45 10.14
CA ALA A 326 -22.32 -8.17 10.42
C ALA A 326 -21.28 -7.04 10.49
N SER A 327 -21.73 -5.80 10.27
CA SER A 327 -20.86 -4.63 10.40
C SER A 327 -20.23 -4.55 11.79
N GLY A 328 -18.96 -4.13 11.85
CA GLY A 328 -18.16 -3.93 13.07
C GLY A 328 -18.79 -3.02 14.12
N ARG A 329 -19.82 -2.25 13.76
CA ARG A 329 -20.62 -1.43 14.67
C ARG A 329 -21.53 -2.24 15.60
N TYR A 330 -21.89 -3.46 15.21
CA TYR A 330 -22.86 -4.32 15.89
C TYR A 330 -22.25 -5.55 16.56
N ILE A 331 -21.00 -5.88 16.21
CA ILE A 331 -20.30 -7.05 16.73
C ILE A 331 -19.18 -6.66 17.69
N TYR A 332 -18.87 -7.55 18.62
CA TYR A 332 -17.91 -7.33 19.68
C TYR A 332 -16.82 -8.39 19.65
N THR A 333 -15.64 -8.06 20.11
CA THR A 333 -14.54 -9.01 20.23
C THR A 333 -13.73 -8.76 21.49
N ARG A 334 -12.98 -9.78 21.88
CA ARG A 334 -12.01 -9.81 22.98
C ARG A 334 -10.97 -10.88 22.67
N MET A 335 -9.87 -10.92 23.41
CA MET A 335 -8.92 -12.03 23.27
C MET A 335 -9.57 -13.35 23.71
N SER A 336 -9.29 -14.42 22.94
CA SER A 336 -9.59 -15.78 23.34
C SER A 336 -8.78 -16.16 24.59
N LYS A 337 -9.32 -17.07 25.42
CA LYS A 337 -8.72 -17.43 26.72
C LYS A 337 -7.29 -17.98 26.60
N TYR A 338 -7.01 -18.70 25.52
CA TYR A 338 -5.71 -19.30 25.24
C TYR A 338 -4.72 -18.36 24.54
N THR A 339 -5.11 -17.15 24.12
CA THR A 339 -4.23 -16.27 23.35
C THR A 339 -2.95 -15.92 24.11
N ARG A 340 -3.03 -15.62 25.42
CA ARG A 340 -1.85 -15.39 26.27
C ARG A 340 -1.12 -16.67 26.70
N THR A 341 -1.73 -17.83 26.53
CA THR A 341 -1.01 -19.11 26.68
C THR A 341 -0.18 -19.39 25.43
N ILE A 342 -0.72 -19.08 24.25
CA ILE A 342 -0.01 -19.24 22.97
C ILE A 342 1.13 -18.23 22.87
N PHE A 343 0.86 -16.97 23.20
CA PHE A 343 1.82 -15.85 23.21
C PHE A 343 2.12 -15.48 24.66
N HIS A 344 3.14 -16.13 25.24
CA HIS A 344 3.44 -16.04 26.66
C HIS A 344 3.88 -14.62 27.04
N PRO A 345 3.38 -14.03 28.15
CA PRO A 345 3.75 -12.67 28.55
C PRO A 345 5.25 -12.47 28.76
N ASP A 346 5.97 -13.48 29.25
CA ASP A 346 7.41 -13.39 29.51
C ASP A 346 8.23 -13.22 28.21
N ASP A 347 7.68 -13.60 27.06
CA ASP A 347 8.33 -13.37 25.78
C ASP A 347 8.21 -11.92 25.33
N ASP A 348 7.23 -11.15 25.82
CA ASP A 348 6.93 -9.80 25.34
C ASP A 348 8.15 -8.87 25.46
N ASP A 349 8.99 -9.00 26.49
CA ASP A 349 10.13 -8.12 26.75
C ASP A 349 11.38 -8.43 25.91
N VAL A 350 11.46 -9.61 25.29
CA VAL A 350 12.60 -10.04 24.47
C VAL A 350 12.35 -9.90 22.96
N LEU A 351 11.15 -9.46 22.57
CA LEU A 351 10.79 -9.21 21.17
C LEU A 351 11.42 -7.90 20.66
N GLU A 352 11.78 -7.89 19.38
CA GLU A 352 12.25 -6.68 18.71
C GLU A 352 11.05 -5.85 18.20
N TYR A 353 10.67 -4.83 18.96
CA TYR A 353 9.61 -3.89 18.57
C TYR A 353 10.06 -2.89 17.51
N LEU A 354 9.18 -2.64 16.55
CA LEU A 354 9.42 -1.66 15.50
C LEU A 354 9.05 -0.26 15.99
N THR A 355 9.72 0.75 15.42
CA THR A 355 9.37 2.16 15.65
C THR A 355 8.95 2.79 14.33
N GLU A 356 7.77 3.40 14.31
CA GLU A 356 7.24 4.12 13.14
C GLU A 356 6.72 5.49 13.58
N GLU A 357 7.11 6.55 12.88
CA GLU A 357 6.73 7.94 13.21
C GLU A 357 7.02 8.36 14.67
N GLY A 358 8.06 7.76 15.28
CA GLY A 358 8.44 7.98 16.68
C GLY A 358 7.58 7.23 17.70
N GLN A 359 6.64 6.41 17.24
CA GLN A 359 5.80 5.55 18.06
C GLN A 359 6.34 4.12 18.05
N ASN A 360 6.39 3.51 19.24
CA ASN A 360 6.67 2.09 19.37
C ASN A 360 5.41 1.29 18.97
N ILE A 361 5.54 0.47 17.93
CA ILE A 361 4.45 -0.30 17.29
C ILE A 361 4.66 -1.80 17.54
N GLU A 362 4.07 -2.67 16.73
CA GLU A 362 4.18 -4.14 16.89
C GLU A 362 5.61 -4.67 16.68
N PRO A 363 5.94 -5.86 17.20
CA PRO A 363 7.24 -6.48 16.95
C PRO A 363 7.39 -6.99 15.53
N LYS A 364 8.64 -7.28 15.11
CA LYS A 364 8.89 -7.92 13.81
C LYS A 364 8.07 -9.21 13.64
N TRP A 365 8.04 -10.02 14.69
CA TRP A 365 7.17 -11.18 14.84
C TRP A 365 6.98 -11.47 16.33
N TYR A 366 5.89 -12.16 16.67
CA TYR A 366 5.75 -12.80 17.98
C TYR A 366 6.37 -14.20 17.95
N CYS A 367 6.63 -14.76 19.14
CA CYS A 367 7.12 -16.13 19.30
C CYS A 367 6.04 -16.98 19.99
N PRO A 368 5.10 -17.61 19.25
CA PRO A 368 4.12 -18.48 19.86
C PRO A 368 4.76 -19.80 20.34
N ILE A 369 4.23 -20.40 21.40
CA ILE A 369 4.70 -21.70 21.93
C ILE A 369 4.44 -22.88 20.98
N ILE A 370 3.60 -22.69 19.95
CA ILE A 370 3.33 -23.63 18.87
C ILE A 370 3.32 -22.87 17.52
N PRO A 371 3.73 -23.49 16.40
CA PRO A 371 3.80 -22.84 15.09
C PRO A 371 2.40 -22.51 14.56
N MET A 372 1.94 -21.29 14.83
CA MET A 372 0.58 -20.85 14.49
C MET A 372 0.31 -20.82 12.97
N VAL A 373 1.36 -20.68 12.15
CA VAL A 373 1.28 -20.79 10.69
C VAL A 373 0.74 -22.14 10.22
N LEU A 374 1.05 -23.23 10.95
CA LEU A 374 0.53 -24.57 10.66
C LEU A 374 -0.83 -24.80 11.33
N VAL A 375 -1.07 -24.18 12.48
CA VAL A 375 -2.36 -24.31 13.17
C VAL A 375 -3.49 -23.71 12.34
N ASN A 376 -3.37 -22.44 11.96
CA ASN A 376 -4.43 -21.75 11.24
C ASN A 376 -4.24 -21.77 9.72
N GLY A 377 -3.08 -22.20 9.23
CA GLY A 377 -2.74 -22.05 7.82
C GLY A 377 -2.43 -20.61 7.45
N ALA A 378 -2.15 -20.38 6.17
CA ALA A 378 -1.82 -19.08 5.64
C ALA A 378 -2.08 -19.02 4.14
N GLU A 379 -2.77 -17.99 3.67
CA GLU A 379 -2.92 -17.70 2.25
C GLU A 379 -2.52 -16.26 1.96
N GLY A 380 -1.77 -16.04 0.88
CA GLY A 380 -1.29 -14.72 0.50
C GLY A 380 -0.78 -14.66 -0.91
N ILE A 381 -1.05 -13.54 -1.59
CA ILE A 381 -0.59 -13.28 -2.96
C ILE A 381 0.08 -11.91 -2.94
N GLY A 382 1.37 -11.88 -3.23
CA GLY A 382 2.15 -10.65 -3.40
C GLY A 382 2.71 -10.55 -4.82
N THR A 383 3.51 -9.52 -5.06
CA THR A 383 4.10 -9.28 -6.39
C THR A 383 5.16 -10.32 -6.75
N GLY A 384 4.80 -11.35 -7.52
CA GLY A 384 5.72 -12.42 -7.94
C GLY A 384 5.80 -13.63 -7.00
N TRP A 385 5.13 -13.57 -5.84
CA TRP A 385 5.06 -14.67 -4.87
C TRP A 385 3.61 -14.97 -4.46
N SER A 386 3.37 -16.23 -4.11
CA SER A 386 2.15 -16.67 -3.44
C SER A 386 2.48 -17.69 -2.38
N THR A 387 1.66 -17.76 -1.34
CA THR A 387 1.74 -18.77 -0.29
C THR A 387 0.37 -19.39 -0.06
N ASN A 388 0.37 -20.70 0.19
CA ASN A 388 -0.79 -21.46 0.61
C ASN A 388 -0.32 -22.56 1.57
N VAL A 389 -0.60 -22.39 2.85
CA VAL A 389 -0.31 -23.33 3.93
C VAL A 389 -1.64 -23.79 4.49
N LEU A 390 -1.84 -25.12 4.53
CA LEU A 390 -3.04 -25.73 5.08
C LEU A 390 -3.00 -25.71 6.61
N SER A 391 -4.19 -25.77 7.23
CA SER A 391 -4.36 -25.86 8.67
C SER A 391 -4.20 -27.31 9.15
N TYR A 392 -3.56 -27.51 10.29
CA TYR A 392 -3.30 -28.83 10.91
C TYR A 392 -3.85 -28.89 12.34
N ASP A 393 -4.11 -30.09 12.86
CA ASP A 393 -4.56 -30.28 14.25
C ASP A 393 -3.48 -29.79 15.23
N PRO A 394 -3.79 -28.81 16.12
CA PRO A 394 -2.86 -28.36 17.14
C PRO A 394 -2.28 -29.49 18.01
N ARG A 395 -3.03 -30.56 18.26
CA ARG A 395 -2.59 -31.70 19.09
C ARG A 395 -1.49 -32.50 18.41
N GLU A 396 -1.60 -32.71 17.10
CA GLU A 396 -0.57 -33.38 16.31
C GLU A 396 0.72 -32.55 16.26
N ILE A 397 0.58 -31.24 16.03
CA ILE A 397 1.71 -30.29 16.09
C ILE A 397 2.42 -30.38 17.45
N ILE A 398 1.68 -30.33 18.55
CA ILE A 398 2.24 -30.43 19.90
C ILE A 398 2.97 -31.76 20.11
N ASN A 399 2.40 -32.87 19.64
CA ASN A 399 3.03 -34.19 19.75
C ASN A 399 4.35 -34.25 18.97
N LEU A 400 4.41 -33.68 17.77
CA LEU A 400 5.63 -33.60 16.96
C LEU A 400 6.69 -32.72 17.63
N LEU A 401 6.31 -31.56 18.18
CA LEU A 401 7.24 -30.70 18.93
C LEU A 401 7.82 -31.43 20.14
N ARG A 402 6.99 -32.17 20.90
CA ARG A 402 7.45 -32.98 22.03
C ARG A 402 8.39 -34.09 21.59
N ALA A 403 8.15 -34.69 20.42
CA ALA A 403 9.03 -35.71 19.86
C ALA A 403 10.37 -35.12 19.38
N LEU A 404 10.40 -33.87 18.92
CA LEU A 404 11.63 -33.18 18.51
C LEU A 404 12.51 -32.73 19.69
N ILE A 405 11.88 -32.40 20.82
CA ILE A 405 12.59 -31.98 22.05
C ILE A 405 13.21 -33.19 22.79
N ARG A 406 12.60 -34.37 22.64
CA ARG A 406 13.09 -35.63 23.20
C ARG A 406 14.18 -36.22 22.33
#